data_AF-A0A7S0QGX0-F1
#
_entry.id   AF-A0A7S0QGX0-F1
#
_cell.length_a   1.000
_cell.length_b   1.000
_cell.length_c   1.000
_cell.angle_alpha   90.00
_cell.angle_beta   90.00
_cell.angle_gamma   90.00
#
_symmetry.space_group_name_H-M   'P 1'
#
loop_
_entity.id
_entity.type
_entity.pdbx_description
1 polymer ?
#
loop_
_entity_poly.entity_id
_entity_poly.type
_entity_poly.pdbx_seq_one_letter_code
_entity_poly.pdbx_strand_id
1 'polypeptide(L)'
;ETGISVPVSYTSYIAPISSSKLHQEVKAYNDVKHFETTYVVKMHAFKQLSPAQPCWTFDHPNKESPIDNTRESEHTFEVQRSSCLHGFAGYFDAHLYGNVH
;
A
#
# COMPACT_ATOMS: atom_id res chain seq x y z
N GLU A 1 -4.94 -28.68 14.58
CA GLU A 1 -3.63 -28.57 13.88
C GLU A 1 -3.71 -28.67 12.35
N THR A 2 -4.85 -29.04 11.75
CA THR A 2 -5.04 -29.16 10.29
C THR A 2 -5.89 -28.06 9.66
N GLY A 3 -6.19 -27.00 10.42
CA GLY A 3 -7.02 -25.89 9.94
C GLY A 3 -6.29 -25.06 8.89
N ILE A 4 -7.04 -24.61 7.87
CA ILE A 4 -6.57 -23.70 6.82
C ILE A 4 -7.21 -22.33 7.07
N SER A 5 -6.41 -21.27 7.00
CA SER A 5 -6.93 -19.90 6.98
C SER A 5 -7.32 -19.53 5.55
N VAL A 6 -8.43 -18.83 5.39
CA VAL A 6 -8.80 -18.18 4.13
C VAL A 6 -9.10 -16.71 4.46
N PRO A 7 -8.27 -15.74 4.01
CA PRO A 7 -7.08 -15.90 3.16
C PRO A 7 -5.92 -16.65 3.82
N VAL A 8 -5.11 -17.31 2.99
CA VAL A 8 -3.85 -17.94 3.43
C VAL A 8 -2.73 -16.92 3.56
N SER A 9 -2.73 -15.88 2.72
CA SER A 9 -1.80 -14.76 2.84
C SER A 9 -2.32 -13.52 2.16
N TYR A 10 -1.72 -12.38 2.47
CA TYR A 10 -1.95 -11.14 1.75
C TYR A 10 -0.70 -10.28 1.75
N THR A 11 -0.52 -9.51 0.68
CA THR A 11 0.62 -8.61 0.48
C THR A 11 0.12 -7.21 0.15
N SER A 12 0.58 -6.20 0.90
CA SER A 12 0.34 -4.79 0.56
C SER A 12 1.34 -4.33 -0.51
N TYR A 13 0.94 -3.33 -1.30
CA TYR A 13 1.80 -2.73 -2.32
C TYR A 13 1.71 -1.21 -2.26
N ILE A 14 2.80 -0.53 -2.58
CA ILE A 14 2.81 0.93 -2.74
C ILE A 14 3.37 1.35 -4.10
N ALA A 15 2.84 2.43 -4.65
CA ALA A 15 3.37 3.07 -5.86
C ALA A 15 3.43 4.59 -5.69
N PRO A 16 4.54 5.26 -6.06
CA PRO A 16 4.62 6.72 -6.02
C PRO A 16 3.67 7.33 -7.04
N ILE A 17 2.92 8.37 -6.63
CA ILE A 17 1.95 9.05 -7.49
C ILE A 17 2.17 10.56 -7.54
N SER A 18 1.72 11.14 -8.65
CA SER A 18 1.58 12.57 -8.83
C SER A 18 0.12 12.93 -9.05
N SER A 19 -0.44 13.78 -8.17
CA SER A 19 -1.74 14.39 -8.35
C SER A 19 -1.80 15.69 -7.56
N SER A 20 -1.65 16.82 -8.24
CA SER A 20 -1.84 18.14 -7.64
C SER A 20 -3.27 18.32 -7.13
N LYS A 21 -4.25 17.69 -7.80
CA LYS A 21 -5.66 17.70 -7.38
C LYS A 21 -5.84 17.03 -6.01
N LEU A 22 -5.40 15.79 -5.84
CA LEU A 22 -5.51 15.09 -4.54
C LEU A 22 -4.73 15.82 -3.45
N HIS A 23 -3.54 16.33 -3.77
CA HIS A 23 -2.75 17.12 -2.82
C HIS A 23 -3.49 18.39 -2.37
N GLN A 24 -4.16 19.09 -3.28
CA GLN A 24 -4.98 20.27 -2.95
C GLN A 24 -6.21 19.89 -2.12
N GLU A 25 -6.86 18.76 -2.40
CA GLU A 25 -7.99 18.25 -1.61
C GLU A 25 -7.58 17.96 -0.15
N VAL A 26 -6.40 17.36 0.06
CA VAL A 26 -5.85 17.17 1.42
C VAL A 26 -5.44 18.52 2.05
N LYS A 27 -4.80 19.39 1.28
CA LYS A 27 -4.39 20.73 1.73
C LYS A 27 -5.58 21.59 2.18
N ALA A 28 -6.74 21.44 1.55
CA ALA A 28 -7.94 22.23 1.84
C ALA A 28 -8.45 22.07 3.28
N TYR A 29 -8.10 20.98 3.96
CA TYR A 29 -8.39 20.81 5.38
C TYR A 29 -7.57 21.73 6.30
N ASN A 30 -6.50 22.35 5.78
CA ASN A 30 -5.67 23.35 6.46
C ASN A 30 -5.08 22.89 7.82
N ASP A 31 -4.73 21.61 7.92
CA ASP A 31 -4.07 21.04 9.10
C ASP A 31 -3.14 19.91 8.64
N VAL A 32 -1.91 19.88 9.18
CA VAL A 32 -0.84 18.94 8.81
C VAL A 32 -1.26 17.49 9.08
N LYS A 33 -2.09 17.25 10.10
CA LYS A 33 -2.58 15.90 10.42
C LYS A 33 -3.24 15.20 9.23
N HIS A 34 -3.80 15.96 8.29
CA HIS A 34 -4.43 15.41 7.09
C HIS A 34 -3.40 14.91 6.07
N PHE A 35 -2.16 15.41 6.07
CA PHE A 35 -1.09 14.82 5.28
C PHE A 35 -0.48 13.57 5.94
N GLU A 36 -0.64 13.42 7.25
CA GLU A 36 -0.15 12.27 8.03
C GLU A 36 -1.20 11.16 8.18
N THR A 37 -2.37 11.30 7.53
CA THR A 37 -3.47 10.35 7.56
C THR A 37 -3.64 9.65 6.21
N THR A 38 -3.84 8.33 6.21
CA THR A 38 -4.14 7.56 4.98
C THR A 38 -5.62 7.69 4.58
N TYR A 39 -5.91 7.74 3.28
CA TYR A 39 -7.27 7.85 2.75
C TYR A 39 -7.62 6.73 1.79
N VAL A 40 -8.88 6.26 1.85
CA VAL A 40 -9.47 5.41 0.81
C VAL A 40 -10.11 6.32 -0.23
N VAL A 41 -9.55 6.34 -1.44
CA VAL A 41 -10.05 7.15 -2.57
C VAL A 41 -10.04 6.34 -3.86
N LYS A 42 -11.07 6.53 -4.69
CA LYS A 42 -11.01 6.07 -6.09
C LYS A 42 -10.21 7.09 -6.89
N MET A 43 -8.90 6.85 -7.02
CA MET A 43 -8.02 7.74 -7.75
C MET A 43 -8.43 7.84 -9.22
N HIS A 44 -8.55 9.06 -9.75
CA HIS A 44 -8.96 9.32 -11.13
C HIS A 44 -7.99 10.25 -11.85
N ALA A 45 -7.80 11.48 -11.34
CA ALA A 45 -6.90 12.46 -11.92
C ALA A 45 -5.49 12.36 -11.30
N PHE A 46 -4.77 11.28 -11.61
CA PHE A 46 -3.42 11.03 -11.10
C PHE A 46 -2.52 10.40 -12.15
N LYS A 47 -1.21 10.46 -11.92
CA LYS A 47 -0.20 9.73 -12.67
C LYS A 47 0.59 8.86 -11.71
N GLN A 48 0.61 7.56 -11.97
CA GLN A 48 1.54 6.64 -11.30
C GLN A 48 2.95 6.84 -11.88
N LEU A 49 3.94 7.05 -11.01
CA LEU A 49 5.30 7.44 -11.41
C LEU A 49 6.24 6.25 -11.62
N SER A 50 5.95 5.11 -10.97
CA SER A 50 6.68 3.85 -11.06
C SER A 50 5.73 2.68 -10.77
N PRO A 51 5.99 1.44 -11.23
CA PRO A 51 5.19 0.28 -10.88
C PRO A 51 5.05 0.10 -9.36
N ALA A 52 3.94 -0.50 -8.93
CA ALA A 52 3.75 -0.82 -7.52
C ALA A 52 4.76 -1.87 -7.06
N GLN A 53 5.31 -1.71 -5.86
CA GLN A 53 6.23 -2.66 -5.23
C GLN A 53 5.60 -3.25 -3.97
N PRO A 54 5.83 -4.56 -3.68
CA PRO A 54 5.28 -5.22 -2.50
C PRO A 54 5.93 -4.69 -1.22
N CYS A 55 5.14 -4.33 -0.20
CA CYS A 55 5.60 -3.84 1.10
C CYS A 55 5.64 -4.95 2.15
N TRP A 56 4.48 -5.36 2.65
CA TRP A 56 4.39 -6.29 3.78
C TRP A 56 3.48 -7.46 3.44
N THR A 57 3.96 -8.67 3.74
CA THR A 57 3.23 -9.92 3.58
C THR A 57 2.96 -10.54 4.94
N PHE A 58 1.76 -11.09 5.11
CA PHE A 58 1.37 -11.86 6.29
C PHE A 58 0.76 -13.19 5.85
N ASP A 59 1.24 -14.28 6.44
CA ASP A 59 0.79 -15.65 6.18
C ASP A 59 -0.01 -16.20 7.37
N HIS A 60 -1.03 -17.00 7.06
CA HIS A 60 -1.95 -17.56 8.04
C HIS A 60 -2.15 -19.07 7.79
N PRO A 61 -1.96 -19.93 8.82
CA PRO A 61 -1.67 -19.58 10.22
C PRO A 61 -0.20 -19.21 10.44
N ASN A 62 0.06 -18.08 11.11
CA ASN A 62 1.37 -17.80 11.71
C ASN A 62 1.52 -18.64 12.99
N LYS A 63 2.54 -19.50 13.04
CA LYS A 63 2.82 -20.43 14.15
C LYS A 63 3.96 -19.96 15.08
N GLU A 64 4.43 -18.72 14.91
CA GLU A 64 5.45 -18.12 15.76
C GLU A 64 4.97 -17.94 17.21
N SER A 65 5.91 -17.93 18.16
CA SER A 65 5.64 -17.69 19.58
C SER A 65 6.84 -16.98 20.23
N PRO A 66 6.75 -15.67 20.54
CA PRO A 66 5.61 -14.78 20.30
C PRO A 66 5.45 -14.42 18.82
N ILE A 67 4.22 -14.10 18.41
CA ILE A 67 3.96 -13.47 17.10
C ILE A 67 4.34 -11.99 17.19
N ASP A 68 5.22 -11.53 16.30
CA ASP A 68 5.51 -10.11 16.09
C ASP A 68 5.08 -9.69 14.68
N ASN A 69 4.19 -8.70 14.61
CA ASN A 69 3.66 -8.14 13.37
C ASN A 69 4.28 -6.79 12.99
N THR A 70 5.29 -6.32 13.74
CA THR A 70 6.03 -5.09 13.44
C THR A 70 6.83 -5.28 12.16
N ARG A 71 6.73 -4.33 11.22
CA ARG A 71 7.40 -4.42 9.92
C ARG A 71 8.04 -3.10 9.54
N GLU A 72 9.09 -3.20 8.74
CA GLU A 72 9.79 -2.10 8.08
C GLU A 72 10.07 -2.54 6.64
N SER A 73 10.00 -1.61 5.69
CA SER A 73 10.31 -1.87 4.29
C SER A 73 10.93 -0.64 3.66
N GLU A 74 12.01 -0.84 2.90
CA GLU A 74 12.67 0.20 2.12
C GLU A 74 12.38 -0.01 0.62
N HIS A 75 12.11 1.08 -0.10
CA HIS A 75 11.75 1.02 -1.50
C HIS A 75 12.54 2.04 -2.33
N THR A 76 13.02 1.60 -3.49
CA THR A 76 13.61 2.47 -4.50
C THR A 76 12.75 2.42 -5.76
N PHE A 77 12.21 3.57 -6.17
CA PHE A 77 11.38 3.69 -7.36
C PHE A 77 12.13 4.42 -8.47
N GLU A 78 12.35 3.75 -9.60
CA GLU A 78 12.85 4.41 -10.80
C GLU A 78 11.72 5.20 -11.47
N VAL A 79 11.95 6.50 -11.68
CA VAL A 79 10.98 7.43 -12.28
C VAL A 79 11.53 7.95 -13.60
N GLN A 80 10.89 7.57 -14.71
CA GLN A 80 11.41 7.82 -16.07
C GLN A 80 11.33 9.28 -16.54
N ARG A 81 10.52 10.12 -15.88
CA ARG A 81 10.26 11.50 -16.33
C ARG A 81 10.23 12.44 -15.14
N SER A 82 10.77 13.66 -15.32
CA SER A 82 10.62 14.73 -14.33
C SER A 82 9.16 14.89 -13.93
N SER A 83 8.87 14.80 -12.64
CA SER A 83 7.52 14.77 -12.06
C SER A 83 7.58 15.24 -10.61
N CYS A 84 6.47 15.75 -10.10
CA CYS A 84 6.33 16.13 -8.69
C CYS A 84 5.65 15.00 -7.91
N LEU A 85 6.29 14.47 -6.87
CA LEU A 85 5.71 13.46 -5.99
C LEU A 85 4.69 14.12 -5.06
N HIS A 86 3.48 13.57 -5.00
CA HIS A 86 2.40 14.08 -4.13
C HIS A 86 1.96 13.07 -3.07
N GLY A 87 2.34 11.79 -3.20
CA GLY A 87 2.03 10.75 -2.24
C GLY A 87 2.30 9.35 -2.80
N PHE A 88 1.85 8.34 -2.06
CA PHE A 88 1.90 6.93 -2.47
C PHE A 88 0.49 6.36 -2.56
N ALA A 89 0.19 5.65 -3.65
CA ALA A 89 -1.01 4.83 -3.77
C ALA A 89 -0.78 3.49 -3.08
N GLY A 90 -1.71 3.07 -2.24
CA GLY A 90 -1.71 1.76 -1.60
C GLY A 90 -2.66 0.78 -2.29
N TYR A 91 -2.22 -0.46 -2.46
CA TYR A 91 -3.00 -1.60 -2.97
C TYR A 91 -2.73 -2.84 -2.10
N PHE A 92 -3.48 -3.92 -2.34
CA PHE A 92 -3.15 -5.23 -1.77
C PHE A 92 -3.59 -6.36 -2.70
N ASP A 93 -2.94 -7.51 -2.58
CA ASP A 93 -3.36 -8.81 -3.13
C ASP A 93 -3.59 -9.78 -1.97
N ALA A 94 -4.64 -10.60 -2.04
CA ALA A 94 -4.97 -11.57 -1.00
C ALA A 94 -5.07 -12.97 -1.62
N HIS A 95 -4.11 -13.84 -1.31
CA HIS A 95 -4.20 -15.23 -1.71
C HIS A 95 -5.24 -15.93 -0.83
N LEU A 96 -6.39 -16.27 -1.41
CA LEU A 96 -7.49 -16.89 -0.67
C LEU A 96 -7.16 -18.35 -0.34
N TYR A 97 -7.08 -19.19 -1.38
CA TYR A 97 -6.76 -20.61 -1.26
C TYR A 97 -6.47 -21.22 -2.65
N GLY A 98 -5.51 -22.14 -2.74
CA GLY A 98 -5.21 -22.82 -4.00
C GLY A 98 -4.73 -21.85 -5.08
N ASN A 99 -5.48 -21.69 -6.16
CA ASN A 99 -5.18 -20.76 -7.25
C ASN A 99 -6.10 -19.52 -7.26
N VAL A 100 -6.82 -19.25 -6.16
CA VAL A 100 -7.73 -18.11 -6.03
C VAL A 100 -7.04 -16.96 -5.29
N HIS A 101 -6.95 -15.82 -5.95
CA HIS A 101 -6.49 -14.52 -5.44
C HIS A 101 -7.65 -13.53 -5.47
#